data_AF-A0A9X7Z7J8-F1
#
_entry.id   AF-A0A9X7Z7J8-F1
#
_cell.length_a   1.000
_cell.length_b   1.000
_cell.length_c   1.000
_cell.angle_alpha   90.00
_cell.angle_beta   90.00
_cell.angle_gamma   90.00
#
_symmetry.space_group_name_H-M   'P 1'
#
loop_
_entity.id
_entity.type
_entity.pdbx_description
1 polymer ?
#
loop_
_entity_poly.entity_id
_entity_poly.type
_entity_poly.pdbx_seq_one_letter_code
_entity_poly.pdbx_strand_id
1 'polypeptide(L)'
;MFMIPYDHRLETIDEQMAKLIAERLEISKGTNGYPTKELLDKWCETFQVDRHIIGQVFAAMNNPRRTPRLPASPQNLRDIIPVMKQVTVDEVTYQITRMEQYVDFSLIYVEVYTSEDADTAELNVQLMLNVEPNEGRQVQFHRSHGQTNQASMVYMVTPQLPYDITKFSFQLVPNPMPRHPRAPEKILDQTVAFGE
;
A
#
# COMPACT_ATOMS: atom_id res chain seq x y z
N MET A 1 -2.11 28.61 21.95
CA MET A 1 -2.74 27.42 21.34
C MET A 1 -4.14 27.31 21.90
N PHE A 2 -5.17 27.69 21.14
CA PHE A 2 -6.56 27.54 21.59
C PHE A 2 -6.96 26.07 21.41
N MET A 3 -7.23 25.37 22.51
CA MET A 3 -7.87 24.06 22.47
C MET A 3 -9.35 24.27 22.17
N ILE A 4 -9.82 23.70 21.07
CA ILE A 4 -11.26 23.59 20.80
C ILE A 4 -11.80 22.57 21.82
N PRO A 5 -12.79 22.92 22.66
CA PRO A 5 -13.37 21.99 23.63
C PRO A 5 -14.12 20.86 22.93
N TYR A 6 -14.03 19.66 23.48
CA TYR A 6 -14.70 18.46 22.96
C TYR A 6 -16.22 18.54 23.18
N ASP A 7 -16.99 18.05 22.20
CA ASP A 7 -18.44 17.93 22.31
C ASP A 7 -18.82 16.59 22.96
N HIS A 8 -19.09 16.63 24.27
CA HIS A 8 -19.43 15.44 25.07
C HIS A 8 -20.68 14.69 24.61
N ARG A 9 -21.52 15.27 23.74
CA ARG A 9 -22.65 14.53 23.16
C ARG A 9 -22.18 13.38 22.25
N LEU A 10 -20.93 13.42 21.81
CA LEU A 10 -20.32 12.40 20.96
C LEU A 10 -19.69 11.24 21.76
N GLU A 11 -19.57 11.35 23.08
CA GLU A 11 -18.78 10.42 23.89
C GLU A 11 -19.24 8.96 23.73
N THR A 12 -20.55 8.73 23.81
CA THR A 12 -21.14 7.38 23.69
C THR A 12 -20.93 6.77 22.30
N ILE A 13 -20.92 7.57 21.23
CA ILE A 13 -20.71 7.05 19.88
C ILE A 13 -19.22 6.85 19.59
N ASP A 14 -18.37 7.75 20.10
CA ASP A 14 -16.92 7.65 19.98
C ASP A 14 -16.38 6.43 20.72
N GLU A 15 -16.91 6.11 21.91
CA GLU A 15 -16.57 4.88 22.64
C GLU A 15 -16.97 3.62 21.85
N GLN A 16 -18.16 3.60 21.26
CA GLN A 16 -18.61 2.48 20.42
C GLN A 16 -17.75 2.32 19.17
N MET A 17 -17.39 3.44 18.52
CA MET A 17 -16.46 3.42 17.39
C MET A 17 -15.11 2.87 17.83
N ALA A 18 -14.55 3.31 18.95
CA ALA A 18 -13.27 2.80 19.45
C ALA A 18 -13.31 1.29 19.69
N LYS A 19 -14.39 0.76 20.27
CA LYS A 19 -14.60 -0.67 20.47
C LYS A 19 -14.66 -1.45 19.15
N LEU A 20 -15.44 -0.96 18.18
CA LEU A 20 -15.58 -1.60 16.86
C LEU A 20 -14.28 -1.54 16.05
N ILE A 21 -13.54 -0.44 16.15
CA ILE A 21 -12.21 -0.31 15.54
C ILE A 21 -11.28 -1.38 16.13
N ALA A 22 -11.21 -1.51 17.46
CA ALA A 22 -10.38 -2.51 18.11
C ALA A 22 -10.72 -3.93 17.64
N GLU A 23 -12.00 -4.29 17.61
CA GLU A 23 -12.48 -5.59 17.13
C GLU A 23 -12.10 -5.84 15.67
N ARG A 24 -12.32 -4.85 14.79
CA ARG A 24 -11.94 -4.95 13.37
C ARG A 24 -10.44 -5.16 13.19
N LEU A 25 -9.62 -4.49 13.98
CA LEU A 25 -8.16 -4.65 13.92
C LEU A 25 -7.71 -6.04 14.36
N GLU A 26 -8.32 -6.59 15.41
CA GLU A 26 -8.05 -7.97 15.85
C GLU A 26 -8.47 -9.02 14.82
N ILE A 27 -9.60 -8.83 14.13
CA ILE A 27 -10.06 -9.74 13.08
C ILE A 27 -9.16 -9.67 11.83
N SER A 28 -8.83 -8.45 11.39
CA SER A 28 -8.03 -8.24 10.17
C SER A 28 -6.57 -8.66 10.29
N LYS A 29 -6.00 -8.71 11.50
CA LYS A 29 -4.62 -9.16 11.76
C LYS A 29 -3.53 -8.53 10.87
N GLY A 30 -3.72 -7.30 10.37
CA GLY A 30 -2.76 -6.63 9.49
C GLY A 30 -2.87 -6.99 8.00
N THR A 31 -3.87 -7.77 7.60
CA THR A 31 -4.26 -7.99 6.20
C THR A 31 -5.03 -6.79 5.64
N ASN A 32 -5.09 -6.68 4.30
CA ASN A 32 -5.92 -5.69 3.62
C ASN A 32 -7.42 -6.03 3.83
N GLY A 33 -8.03 -5.40 4.83
CA GLY A 33 -9.45 -5.56 5.15
C GLY A 33 -10.35 -4.49 4.51
N TYR A 34 -9.86 -3.76 3.51
CA TYR A 34 -10.64 -2.66 2.92
C TYR A 34 -11.94 -3.19 2.30
N PRO A 35 -13.10 -2.56 2.58
CA PRO A 35 -14.38 -3.03 2.05
C PRO A 35 -14.40 -2.97 0.51
N THR A 36 -15.10 -3.92 -0.13
CA THR A 36 -15.23 -3.91 -1.59
C THR A 36 -16.04 -2.68 -2.05
N LYS A 37 -15.95 -2.38 -3.35
CA LYS A 37 -16.73 -1.29 -3.97
C LYS A 37 -18.23 -1.46 -3.70
N GLU A 38 -18.75 -2.67 -3.84
CA GLU A 38 -20.17 -2.99 -3.69
C GLU A 38 -20.63 -2.79 -2.23
N LEU A 39 -19.79 -3.16 -1.26
CA LEU A 39 -20.08 -2.92 0.16
C LEU A 39 -20.09 -1.43 0.50
N LEU A 40 -19.11 -0.68 0.00
CA LEU A 40 -19.08 0.77 0.20
C LEU A 40 -20.30 1.45 -0.42
N ASP A 41 -20.64 1.11 -1.67
CA ASP A 41 -21.78 1.70 -2.36
C ASP A 41 -23.08 1.43 -1.58
N LYS A 42 -23.28 0.19 -1.12
CA LYS A 42 -24.42 -0.19 -0.26
C LYS A 42 -24.48 0.62 1.03
N TRP A 43 -23.37 0.81 1.73
CA TRP A 43 -23.36 1.55 2.99
C TRP A 43 -23.54 3.05 2.79
N CYS A 44 -22.99 3.63 1.72
CA CYS A 44 -23.23 5.03 1.37
C CYS A 44 -24.72 5.28 1.14
N GLU A 45 -25.40 4.40 0.40
CA GLU A 45 -26.84 4.47 0.17
C GLU A 45 -27.65 4.27 1.47
N THR A 46 -27.29 3.27 2.27
CA THR A 46 -28.03 2.92 3.49
C THR A 46 -27.93 4.00 4.57
N PHE A 47 -26.71 4.50 4.80
CA PHE A 47 -26.43 5.43 5.90
C PHE A 47 -26.39 6.90 5.45
N GLN A 48 -26.56 7.16 4.14
CA GLN A 48 -26.51 8.50 3.55
C GLN A 48 -25.21 9.23 3.90
N VAL A 49 -24.09 8.48 3.89
CA VAL A 49 -22.74 8.99 4.17
C VAL A 49 -21.97 9.09 2.86
N ASP A 50 -21.22 10.17 2.70
CA ASP A 50 -20.37 10.37 1.54
C ASP A 50 -19.28 9.29 1.42
N ARG A 51 -19.08 8.81 0.19
CA ARG A 51 -18.14 7.74 -0.13
C ARG A 51 -16.70 8.07 0.24
N HIS A 52 -16.30 9.33 0.08
CA HIS A 52 -14.96 9.78 0.42
C HIS A 52 -14.75 9.73 1.94
N ILE A 53 -15.74 10.16 2.73
CA ILE A 53 -15.68 10.13 4.20
C ILE A 53 -15.54 8.69 4.70
N ILE A 54 -16.48 7.82 4.33
CA ILE A 54 -16.47 6.43 4.83
C ILE A 54 -15.24 5.66 4.32
N GLY A 55 -14.82 5.92 3.08
CA GLY A 55 -13.61 5.34 2.50
C GLY A 55 -12.35 5.74 3.27
N GLN A 56 -12.22 7.01 3.66
CA GLN A 56 -11.08 7.46 4.47
C GLN A 56 -11.02 6.79 5.85
N VAL A 57 -12.17 6.60 6.51
CA VAL A 57 -12.23 5.90 7.81
C VAL A 57 -11.71 4.47 7.67
N PHE A 58 -12.19 3.72 6.68
CA PHE A 58 -11.70 2.37 6.43
C PHE A 58 -10.24 2.32 5.98
N ALA A 59 -9.79 3.29 5.20
CA ALA A 59 -8.39 3.40 4.79
C ALA A 59 -7.45 3.70 5.96
N ALA A 60 -7.86 4.54 6.91
CA ALA A 60 -7.08 4.83 8.10
C ALA A 60 -6.89 3.59 8.98
N MET A 61 -7.91 2.73 9.02
CA MET A 61 -7.84 1.42 9.68
C MET A 61 -7.18 0.34 8.83
N ASN A 62 -6.94 0.61 7.54
CA ASN A 62 -6.21 -0.30 6.67
C ASN A 62 -4.73 -0.02 6.89
N ASN A 63 -4.06 -0.88 7.66
CA ASN A 63 -2.66 -0.75 8.09
C ASN A 63 -2.43 0.29 9.22
N PRO A 64 -3.08 0.11 10.40
CA PRO A 64 -3.03 1.06 11.52
C PRO A 64 -1.66 1.12 12.21
N ARG A 65 -0.78 0.15 11.93
CA ARG A 65 0.56 0.07 12.49
C ARG A 65 1.54 0.46 11.39
N ARG A 66 1.59 1.76 11.08
CA ARG A 66 2.81 2.30 10.47
C ARG A 66 3.89 2.19 11.52
N THR A 67 4.55 1.03 11.61
CA THR A 67 5.85 0.92 12.29
C THR A 67 6.68 2.12 11.81
N PRO A 68 7.36 2.84 12.73
CA PRO A 68 8.32 3.86 12.30
C PRO A 68 9.15 3.23 11.19
N ARG A 69 9.25 3.89 10.03
CA ARG A 69 10.06 3.37 8.91
C ARG A 69 11.45 3.14 9.47
N LEU A 70 11.79 1.90 9.81
CA LEU A 70 13.15 1.55 10.16
C LEU A 70 13.94 1.87 8.90
N PRO A 71 14.94 2.77 8.97
CA PRO A 71 15.67 3.14 7.77
C PRO A 71 16.33 1.87 7.23
N ALA A 72 15.90 1.45 6.04
CA ALA A 72 16.57 0.40 5.29
C ALA A 72 17.94 0.94 4.88
N SER A 73 18.95 0.68 5.72
CA SER A 73 20.34 1.00 5.44
C SER A 73 21.01 -0.22 4.83
N PRO A 74 21.77 -0.09 3.73
CA PRO A 74 22.56 -1.17 3.17
C PRO A 74 23.47 -1.86 4.20
N GLN A 75 23.89 -1.15 5.25
CA GLN A 75 24.75 -1.67 6.32
C GLN A 75 24.05 -2.70 7.21
N ASN A 76 22.71 -2.69 7.23
CA ASN A 76 21.88 -3.58 8.05
C ASN A 76 21.26 -4.72 7.23
N LEU A 77 21.60 -4.83 5.95
CA LEU A 77 21.18 -5.92 5.09
C LEU A 77 21.82 -7.23 5.55
N ARG A 78 20.99 -8.20 5.92
CA ARG A 78 21.46 -9.52 6.37
C ARG A 78 21.64 -10.49 5.20
N ASP A 79 20.69 -10.49 4.27
CA ASP A 79 20.71 -11.43 3.15
C ASP A 79 19.84 -10.93 1.98
N ILE A 80 20.04 -11.51 0.80
CA ILE A 80 19.21 -11.32 -0.39
C ILE A 80 18.76 -12.69 -0.89
N ILE A 81 17.45 -12.94 -0.82
CA ILE A 81 16.84 -14.19 -1.29
C ILE A 81 16.30 -13.97 -2.71
N PRO A 82 16.80 -14.69 -3.71
CA PRO A 82 16.23 -14.65 -5.06
C PRO A 82 14.86 -15.36 -5.05
N VAL A 83 13.84 -14.70 -5.59
CA VAL A 83 12.48 -15.24 -5.69
C VAL A 83 12.19 -15.65 -7.14
N MET A 84 12.44 -14.74 -8.08
CA MET A 84 12.33 -14.94 -9.53
C MET A 84 11.05 -15.67 -9.96
N LYS A 85 9.90 -15.22 -9.45
CA LYS A 85 8.58 -15.70 -9.84
C LYS A 85 7.89 -14.66 -10.70
N GLN A 86 7.28 -15.09 -11.80
CA GLN A 86 6.59 -14.22 -12.73
C GLN A 86 5.24 -14.80 -13.14
N VAL A 87 4.31 -13.90 -13.47
CA VAL A 87 3.02 -14.22 -14.08
C VAL A 87 2.68 -13.15 -15.10
N THR A 88 2.08 -13.53 -16.21
CA THR A 88 1.61 -12.61 -17.26
C THR A 88 0.09 -12.72 -17.36
N VAL A 89 -0.59 -11.59 -17.30
CA VAL A 89 -2.05 -11.47 -17.41
C VAL A 89 -2.33 -10.28 -18.32
N ASP A 90 -3.13 -10.48 -19.36
CA ASP A 90 -3.54 -9.44 -20.31
C ASP A 90 -2.34 -8.61 -20.83
N GLU A 91 -1.27 -9.29 -21.28
CA GLU A 91 -0.03 -8.71 -21.82
C GLU A 91 0.82 -7.89 -20.82
N VAL A 92 0.38 -7.80 -19.57
CA VAL A 92 1.15 -7.23 -18.46
C VAL A 92 1.84 -8.35 -17.69
N THR A 93 3.15 -8.25 -17.55
CA THR A 93 3.95 -9.18 -16.74
C THR A 93 4.22 -8.60 -15.37
N TYR A 94 4.00 -9.40 -14.34
CA TYR A 94 4.28 -9.11 -12.95
C TYR A 94 5.33 -10.08 -12.44
N GLN A 95 6.40 -9.56 -11.85
CA GLN A 95 7.53 -10.36 -11.40
C GLN A 95 7.97 -9.97 -10.00
N ILE A 96 8.09 -10.96 -9.12
CA ILE A 96 8.80 -10.81 -7.85
C ILE A 96 10.24 -11.27 -8.07
N THR A 97 11.18 -10.34 -7.98
CA THR A 97 12.59 -10.60 -8.34
C THR A 97 13.35 -11.16 -7.14
N ARG A 98 13.31 -10.43 -6.02
CA ARG A 98 14.13 -10.71 -4.84
C ARG A 98 13.47 -10.20 -3.56
N MET A 99 13.96 -10.72 -2.45
CA MET A 99 13.62 -10.28 -1.12
C MET A 99 14.90 -9.95 -0.34
N GLU A 100 15.03 -8.71 0.12
CA GLU A 100 16.10 -8.32 1.04
C GLU A 100 15.66 -8.57 2.47
N GLN A 101 16.54 -9.16 3.28
CA GLN A 101 16.30 -9.47 4.68
C GLN A 101 17.03 -8.48 5.58
N TYR A 102 16.29 -7.85 6.49
CA TYR A 102 16.82 -6.99 7.55
C TYR A 102 16.43 -7.59 8.90
N VAL A 103 16.97 -7.04 9.99
CA VAL A 103 16.76 -7.59 11.35
C VAL A 103 15.29 -7.78 11.70
N ASP A 104 14.47 -6.77 11.37
CA ASP A 104 13.09 -6.69 11.83
C ASP A 104 12.07 -6.80 10.68
N PHE A 105 12.52 -6.75 9.42
CA PHE A 105 11.63 -6.70 8.26
C PHE A 105 12.29 -7.29 7.01
N SER A 106 11.45 -7.59 6.01
CA SER A 106 11.91 -7.96 4.67
C SER A 106 11.42 -6.93 3.65
N LEU A 107 12.23 -6.61 2.64
CA LEU A 107 11.81 -5.84 1.48
C LEU A 107 11.60 -6.75 0.28
N ILE A 108 10.40 -6.74 -0.28
CA ILE A 108 10.02 -7.53 -1.45
C ILE A 108 10.01 -6.62 -2.66
N TYR A 109 10.75 -7.00 -3.69
CA TYR A 109 10.91 -6.24 -4.94
C TYR A 109 10.01 -6.84 -6.01
N VAL A 110 9.15 -5.99 -6.58
CA VAL A 110 8.17 -6.33 -7.60
C VAL A 110 8.40 -5.46 -8.81
N GLU A 111 8.52 -6.08 -9.98
CA GLU A 111 8.59 -5.41 -11.28
C GLU A 111 7.29 -5.71 -12.04
N VAL A 112 6.81 -4.71 -12.77
CA VAL A 112 5.63 -4.82 -13.63
C VAL A 112 5.99 -4.18 -14.97
N TYR A 113 5.74 -4.86 -16.07
CA TYR A 113 6.05 -4.34 -17.40
C TYR A 113 5.14 -4.92 -18.48
N THR A 114 4.92 -4.18 -19.56
CA THR A 114 4.25 -4.68 -20.76
C THR A 114 5.27 -4.98 -21.86
N SER A 115 4.88 -5.79 -22.84
CA SER A 115 5.65 -5.96 -24.08
C SER A 115 5.40 -4.86 -25.11
N GLU A 116 4.50 -3.92 -24.83
CA GLU A 116 4.19 -2.79 -25.70
C GLU A 116 5.28 -1.71 -25.60
N ASP A 117 5.40 -0.92 -26.67
CA ASP A 117 6.38 0.16 -26.74
C ASP A 117 6.13 1.22 -25.66
N ALA A 118 7.22 1.73 -25.09
CA ALA A 118 7.19 2.77 -24.05
C ALA A 118 6.56 4.09 -24.51
N ASP A 119 6.38 4.28 -25.82
CA ASP A 119 5.74 5.47 -26.37
C ASP A 119 4.20 5.36 -26.44
N THR A 120 3.66 4.14 -26.34
CA THR A 120 2.22 3.86 -26.52
C THR A 120 1.54 3.31 -25.27
N ALA A 121 2.28 2.61 -24.40
CA ALA A 121 1.72 1.96 -23.23
C ALA A 121 1.82 2.86 -21.99
N GLU A 122 0.68 3.19 -21.36
CA GLU A 122 0.67 3.90 -20.07
C GLU A 122 0.36 2.93 -18.93
N LEU A 123 1.40 2.56 -18.18
CA LEU A 123 1.31 1.59 -17.08
C LEU A 123 1.02 2.31 -15.74
N ASN A 124 -0.25 2.54 -15.43
CA ASN A 124 -0.65 3.10 -14.12
C ASN A 124 -0.82 1.99 -13.06
N VAL A 125 0.30 1.57 -12.47
CA VAL A 125 0.31 0.47 -11.49
C VAL A 125 0.13 0.99 -10.07
N GLN A 126 -1.05 0.72 -9.50
CA GLN A 126 -1.34 0.99 -8.10
C GLN A 126 -1.78 -0.29 -7.42
N LEU A 127 -0.80 -1.12 -7.08
CA LEU A 127 -1.00 -2.41 -6.43
C LEU A 127 -0.59 -2.36 -4.95
N MET A 128 -1.13 -3.32 -4.21
CA MET A 128 -0.67 -3.68 -2.88
C MET A 128 -0.24 -5.14 -2.89
N LEU A 129 0.68 -5.46 -1.99
CA LEU A 129 1.13 -6.82 -1.77
C LEU A 129 0.40 -7.44 -0.58
N ASN A 130 -0.21 -8.59 -0.79
CA ASN A 130 -0.70 -9.48 0.25
C ASN A 130 0.24 -10.69 0.36
N VAL A 131 0.46 -11.15 1.59
CA VAL A 131 1.29 -12.32 1.91
C VAL A 131 0.41 -13.32 2.66
N GLU A 132 0.31 -14.54 2.15
CA GLU A 132 -0.49 -15.62 2.74
C GLU A 132 0.37 -16.86 3.04
N PRO A 133 0.29 -17.47 4.25
CA PRO A 133 -0.46 -16.97 5.39
C PRO A 133 0.16 -15.67 5.91
N ASN A 134 -0.69 -14.70 6.27
CA ASN A 134 -0.20 -13.41 6.78
C ASN A 134 0.49 -13.56 8.15
N GLU A 135 -0.01 -14.45 9.01
CA GLU A 135 0.48 -14.72 10.38
C GLU A 135 0.70 -13.45 11.23
N GLY A 136 -0.12 -12.42 11.05
CA GLY A 136 -0.03 -11.16 11.80
C GLY A 136 1.01 -10.18 11.24
N ARG A 137 1.55 -10.45 10.05
CA ARG A 137 2.51 -9.57 9.37
C ARG A 137 1.84 -8.33 8.82
N GLN A 138 2.63 -7.27 8.77
CA GLN A 138 2.24 -5.99 8.22
C GLN A 138 2.97 -5.78 6.93
N VAL A 139 2.20 -5.50 5.87
CA VAL A 139 2.75 -5.22 4.55
C VAL A 139 2.53 -3.75 4.25
N GLN A 140 3.61 -3.02 4.00
CA GLN A 140 3.59 -1.59 3.74
C GLN A 140 4.23 -1.30 2.39
N PHE A 141 3.60 -0.43 1.61
CA PHE A 141 4.24 0.14 0.43
C PHE A 141 5.45 0.99 0.86
N HIS A 142 6.64 0.65 0.39
CA HIS A 142 7.89 1.32 0.78
C HIS A 142 8.27 2.42 -0.22
N ARG A 143 8.39 2.06 -1.50
CA ARG A 143 8.71 2.97 -2.61
C ARG A 143 8.26 2.38 -3.94
N SER A 144 8.05 3.23 -4.93
CA SER A 144 7.98 2.82 -6.33
C SER A 144 8.77 3.77 -7.19
N HIS A 145 9.16 3.25 -8.35
CA HIS A 145 9.64 4.02 -9.48
C HIS A 145 8.91 3.50 -10.71
N GLY A 146 8.56 4.37 -11.65
CA GLY A 146 7.83 3.97 -12.85
C GLY A 146 8.24 4.82 -14.04
N GLN A 147 8.26 4.17 -15.19
CA GLN A 147 8.36 4.72 -16.53
C GLN A 147 7.15 4.23 -17.32
N THR A 148 6.97 4.71 -18.55
CA THR A 148 5.73 4.56 -19.30
C THR A 148 5.23 3.12 -19.39
N ASN A 149 6.09 2.15 -19.74
CA ASN A 149 5.74 0.73 -19.86
C ASN A 149 6.31 -0.19 -18.76
N GLN A 150 6.99 0.36 -17.73
CA GLN A 150 7.57 -0.43 -16.63
C GLN A 150 7.42 0.28 -15.28
N ALA A 151 7.04 -0.46 -14.24
CA ALA A 151 7.04 -0.01 -12.85
C ALA A 151 7.77 -0.98 -11.93
N SER A 152 8.61 -0.44 -11.05
CA SER A 152 9.24 -1.12 -9.92
C SER A 152 8.58 -0.68 -8.62
N MET A 153 8.24 -1.64 -7.77
CA MET A 153 7.57 -1.44 -6.48
C MET A 153 8.32 -2.22 -5.41
N VAL A 154 8.46 -1.62 -4.23
CA VAL A 154 9.07 -2.27 -3.07
C VAL A 154 8.07 -2.25 -1.93
N TYR A 155 7.86 -3.42 -1.32
CA TYR A 155 6.99 -3.60 -0.16
C TYR A 155 7.81 -4.04 1.05
N MET A 156 7.55 -3.43 2.20
CA MET A 156 8.14 -3.81 3.48
C MET A 156 7.19 -4.74 4.23
N VAL A 157 7.69 -5.89 4.66
CA VAL A 157 6.95 -6.88 5.44
C VAL A 157 7.56 -6.98 6.84
N THR A 158 6.75 -6.77 7.88
CA THR A 158 7.17 -6.81 9.29
C THR A 158 6.29 -7.75 10.11
N PRO A 159 6.84 -8.67 10.93
CA PRO A 159 8.27 -8.99 11.08
C PRO A 159 8.87 -9.63 9.81
N GLN A 160 10.20 -9.78 9.78
CA GLN A 160 10.91 -10.42 8.67
C GLN A 160 10.29 -11.77 8.28
N LEU A 161 10.21 -12.05 6.97
CA LEU A 161 9.85 -13.35 6.44
C LEU A 161 10.99 -14.35 6.66
N PRO A 162 10.68 -15.65 6.86
CA PRO A 162 11.71 -16.68 6.98
C PRO A 162 12.47 -16.85 5.65
N TYR A 163 13.63 -17.50 5.73
CA TYR A 163 14.44 -17.80 4.54
C TYR A 163 13.72 -18.74 3.57
N ASP A 164 13.02 -19.74 4.11
CA ASP A 164 12.16 -20.62 3.33
C ASP A 164 10.81 -19.94 3.07
N ILE A 165 10.70 -19.32 1.89
CA ILE A 165 9.47 -18.66 1.44
C ILE A 165 8.50 -19.59 0.69
N THR A 166 8.80 -20.88 0.54
CA THR A 166 7.97 -21.81 -0.26
C THR A 166 6.58 -22.01 0.31
N LYS A 167 6.41 -21.73 1.60
CA LYS A 167 5.14 -21.80 2.34
C LYS A 167 4.27 -20.55 2.18
N PHE A 168 4.81 -19.51 1.55
CA PHE A 168 4.13 -18.24 1.37
C PHE A 168 3.68 -18.04 -0.07
N SER A 169 2.49 -17.48 -0.22
CA SER A 169 1.96 -16.97 -1.48
C SER A 169 1.94 -15.45 -1.44
N PHE A 170 2.41 -14.85 -2.53
CA PHE A 170 2.41 -13.41 -2.73
C PHE A 170 1.35 -13.04 -3.74
N GLN A 171 0.41 -12.19 -3.34
CA GLN A 171 -0.69 -11.76 -4.19
C GLN A 171 -0.59 -10.25 -4.40
N LEU A 172 -0.65 -9.83 -5.66
CA LEU A 172 -0.76 -8.43 -6.01
C LEU A 172 -2.23 -8.10 -6.21
N VAL A 173 -2.75 -7.17 -5.41
CA VAL A 173 -4.15 -6.74 -5.47
C VAL A 173 -4.24 -5.25 -5.78
N PRO A 174 -5.27 -4.77 -6.49
CA PRO A 174 -5.48 -3.35 -6.69
C PRO A 174 -5.51 -2.58 -5.37
N ASN A 175 -4.85 -1.42 -5.34
CA ASN A 175 -4.93 -0.51 -4.20
C ASN A 175 -6.35 0.10 -4.15
N PRO A 176 -7.13 -0.12 -3.08
CA PRO A 176 -8.49 0.35 -2.97
C PRO A 176 -8.59 1.88 -2.83
N MET A 177 -7.49 2.53 -2.44
CA MET A 177 -7.34 3.99 -2.47
C MET A 177 -6.18 4.34 -3.39
N PRO A 178 -6.39 4.34 -4.71
CA PRO A 178 -5.37 4.77 -5.62
C PRO A 178 -5.01 6.23 -5.29
N ARG A 179 -3.71 6.53 -5.21
CA ARG A 179 -3.25 7.92 -5.15
C ARG A 179 -3.71 8.58 -6.45
N HIS A 180 -4.22 9.80 -6.35
CA HIS A 180 -4.60 10.59 -7.52
C HIS A 180 -3.46 10.55 -8.56
N PRO A 181 -3.78 10.50 -9.87
CA PRO A 181 -2.76 10.53 -10.91
C PRO A 181 -1.82 11.73 -10.67
N ARG A 182 -0.53 11.54 -10.96
CA ARG A 182 0.43 12.66 -10.98
C ARG A 182 -0.20 13.78 -11.79
N ALA A 183 -0.23 15.00 -11.23
CA ALA A 183 -0.63 16.15 -12.02
C ALA A 183 0.25 16.18 -13.28
N PRO A 184 -0.31 16.46 -14.47
CA PRO A 184 0.47 16.51 -15.70
C PRO A 184 1.64 17.47 -15.50
N GLU A 185 2.83 17.04 -15.92
CA GLU A 185 4.01 17.92 -15.90
C GLU A 185 3.68 19.15 -16.75
N LYS A 186 3.75 20.32 -16.11
CA LYS A 186 3.68 21.58 -16.83
C LYS A 186 5.09 21.92 -17.27
N ILE A 187 5.32 21.95 -18.58
CA ILE A 187 6.53 22.55 -19.13
C ILE A 187 6.51 24.02 -18.72
N LEU A 188 7.54 24.45 -18.01
CA LEU A 188 7.71 25.85 -17.66
C LEU A 188 8.02 26.63 -18.94
N ASP A 189 7.15 27.55 -19.30
CA ASP A 189 7.31 28.51 -20.39
C ASP A 189 8.23 29.69 -20.01
N GLN A 190 8.67 29.73 -18.75
CA GLN A 190 9.55 30.74 -18.20
C GLN A 190 10.89 30.14 -17.74
N THR A 191 11.98 30.82 -18.08
CA THR A 191 13.33 30.47 -17.61
C THR A 191 13.44 30.76 -16.12
N VAL A 192 13.80 29.75 -15.33
CA VAL A 192 14.20 29.94 -13.92
C VAL A 192 15.62 30.50 -13.91
N ALA A 193 15.73 31.83 -13.87
CA ALA A 193 17.02 32.49 -13.67
C ALA A 193 17.40 32.37 -12.19
N PHE A 194 18.59 31.86 -11.92
CA PHE A 194 19.26 32.09 -10.64
C PHE A 194 19.81 33.51 -10.71
N GLY A 195 19.38 34.39 -9.81
CA GLY A 195 19.80 35.80 -9.79
C GLY A 195 21.33 35.94 -9.77
N GLU A 196 21.82 37.08 -10.26
CA GLU A 196 23.24 37.47 -10.22
C GLU A 196 23.77 37.62 -8.79
#